data_AF-A0AAJ1CCA2-F1
#
_entry.id   AF-A0AAJ1CCA2-F1
#
_cell.length_a   1.000
_cell.length_b   1.000
_cell.length_c   1.000
_cell.angle_alpha   90.00
_cell.angle_beta   90.00
_cell.angle_gamma   90.00
#
_symmetry.space_group_name_H-M   'P 1'
#
loop_
_entity.id
_entity.type
_entity.pdbx_description
1 polymer ?
#
loop_
_entity_poly.entity_id
_entity_poly.type
_entity_poly.pdbx_seq_one_letter_code
_entity_poly.pdbx_strand_id
1 'polypeptide(L)'
;MLLTTERLRIVPLTPRQLGLWLYDIPALGKELDCRYTAGSPHGDFRRIVEGQHALAAADPGNHLFHTFWFLILRDGGAVAGSACFKGAADADGRVEIGYGLEKPLKNRVT
;
A
#
# COMPACT_ATOMS: atom_id res chain seq x y z
N MET A 1 -4.86 10.49 -5.23
CA MET A 1 -6.10 9.73 -5.48
C MET A 1 -6.47 8.97 -4.21
N LEU A 2 -7.76 8.82 -3.91
CA LEU A 2 -8.30 7.99 -2.83
C LEU A 2 -9.49 7.23 -3.41
N LEU A 3 -9.55 5.91 -3.20
CA LEU A 3 -10.74 5.12 -3.54
C LEU A 3 -11.47 4.73 -2.27
N THR A 4 -12.79 4.73 -2.32
CA THR A 4 -13.63 4.36 -1.18
C THR A 4 -14.66 3.34 -1.60
N THR A 5 -14.86 2.34 -0.75
CA THR A 5 -15.95 1.37 -0.84
C THR A 5 -16.81 1.48 0.42
N GLU A 6 -17.82 0.61 0.53
CA GLU A 6 -18.60 0.47 1.75
C GLU A 6 -17.70 0.20 2.98
N ARG A 7 -16.69 -0.64 2.83
CA ARG A 7 -15.88 -1.16 3.95
C ARG A 7 -14.45 -0.62 3.98
N LEU A 8 -13.93 -0.10 2.87
CA LEU A 8 -12.51 0.24 2.73
C LEU A 8 -12.29 1.68 2.25
N ARG A 9 -11.21 2.27 2.74
CA ARG A 9 -10.45 3.33 2.08
C ARG A 9 -9.21 2.68 1.46
N ILE A 10 -9.03 2.84 0.16
CA ILE A 10 -7.86 2.30 -0.56
C ILE A 10 -6.98 3.49 -0.94
N VAL A 11 -5.83 3.59 -0.28
CA VAL A 11 -4.98 4.78 -0.26
C VAL A 11 -3.62 4.46 -0.90
N PRO A 12 -3.23 5.11 -2.02
CA PRO A 12 -1.87 5.00 -2.53
C PRO A 12 -0.93 5.76 -1.60
N LEU A 13 0.15 5.13 -1.17
CA LEU A 13 1.16 5.80 -0.37
C LEU A 13 1.98 6.75 -1.24
N THR A 14 2.14 8.00 -0.82
CA THR A 14 3.13 8.89 -1.45
C THR A 14 4.56 8.34 -1.29
N PRO A 15 5.55 8.80 -2.08
CA PRO A 15 6.95 8.38 -1.88
C PRO A 15 7.42 8.59 -0.44
N ARG A 16 7.08 9.74 0.15
CA ARG A 16 7.39 10.03 1.56
C ARG A 16 6.74 9.01 2.51
N GLN A 17 5.49 8.64 2.28
CA GLN A 17 4.77 7.66 3.10
C GLN A 17 5.30 6.22 2.92
N LEU A 18 5.83 5.85 1.75
CA LEU A 18 6.59 4.60 1.59
C LEU A 18 7.84 4.61 2.48
N GLY A 19 8.54 5.74 2.55
CA GLY A 19 9.63 5.95 3.51
C GLY A 19 9.17 5.76 4.96
N LEU A 20 8.05 6.39 5.35
CA LEU A 20 7.49 6.20 6.69
C LEU A 20 7.10 4.73 6.95
N TRP A 21 6.57 4.00 5.98
CA TRP A 21 6.27 2.58 6.17
C TRP A 21 7.52 1.74 6.47
N LEU A 22 8.64 2.07 5.82
CA LEU A 22 9.92 1.40 5.99
C LEU A 22 10.61 1.72 7.32
N TYR A 23 10.43 2.94 7.86
CA TYR A 23 11.27 3.46 8.94
C TYR A 23 10.53 4.07 10.13
N ASP A 24 9.28 4.52 9.97
CA ASP A 24 8.49 5.19 11.02
C ASP A 24 6.97 4.95 10.85
N ILE A 25 6.52 3.74 11.20
CA ILE A 25 5.12 3.37 11.17
C ILE A 25 4.22 4.26 12.04
N PRO A 26 4.62 4.66 13.26
CA PRO A 26 3.82 5.58 14.07
C PRO A 26 3.50 6.89 13.33
N ALA A 27 4.49 7.50 12.66
CA ALA A 27 4.25 8.69 11.84
C ALA A 27 3.31 8.39 10.65
N LEU A 28 3.50 7.27 9.95
CA LEU A 28 2.60 6.87 8.87
C LEU A 28 1.15 6.70 9.35
N GLY A 29 0.96 6.05 10.49
CA GLY A 29 -0.35 5.82 11.10
C GLY A 29 -1.05 7.13 11.42
N LYS A 30 -0.32 8.11 11.96
CA LYS A 30 -0.84 9.45 12.23
C LYS A 30 -1.26 10.18 10.95
N GLU A 31 -0.48 10.06 9.88
CA GLU A 31 -0.79 10.74 8.61
C GLU A 31 -1.98 10.16 7.87
N LEU A 32 -2.13 8.84 7.92
CA LEU A 32 -3.21 8.15 7.25
C LEU A 32 -4.46 8.03 8.11
N ASP A 33 -4.40 8.45 9.38
CA ASP A 33 -5.42 8.19 10.40
C ASP A 33 -5.78 6.71 10.44
N CYS A 34 -4.75 5.87 10.61
CA CYS A 34 -4.88 4.43 10.55
C CYS A 34 -4.03 3.70 11.59
N ARG A 35 -4.46 2.49 11.95
CA ARG A 35 -3.75 1.60 12.87
C ARG A 35 -3.12 0.47 12.08
N TYR A 36 -1.79 0.39 12.10
CA TYR A 36 -1.06 -0.68 11.44
C TYR A 36 -0.59 -1.71 12.48
N THR A 37 -1.04 -2.96 12.34
CA THR A 37 -0.77 -4.02 13.34
C THR A 37 0.36 -4.97 12.93
N ALA A 38 0.74 -5.00 11.65
CA ALA A 38 1.68 -6.01 11.11
C ALA A 38 3.17 -5.61 11.11
N GLY A 39 3.51 -4.45 11.70
CA GLY A 39 4.90 -3.95 11.77
C GLY A 39 5.50 -3.57 10.40
N SER A 40 6.76 -3.13 10.40
CA SER A 40 7.43 -2.69 9.17
C SER A 40 7.70 -3.86 8.22
N PRO A 41 7.73 -3.61 6.90
CA PRO A 41 8.19 -4.58 5.93
C PRO A 41 9.55 -5.13 6.34
N HIS A 42 9.71 -6.46 6.26
CA HIS A 42 10.93 -7.17 6.64
C HIS A 42 11.28 -8.24 5.60
N GLY A 43 12.53 -8.73 5.64
CA GLY A 43 13.03 -9.73 4.69
C GLY A 43 12.91 -9.28 3.24
N ASP A 44 12.53 -10.19 2.36
CA ASP A 44 12.41 -9.92 0.92
C ASP A 44 11.28 -8.93 0.61
N PHE A 45 10.21 -8.93 1.42
CA PHE A 45 9.14 -7.96 1.25
C PHE A 45 9.63 -6.53 1.47
N ARG A 46 10.55 -6.32 2.42
CA ARG A 46 11.19 -5.02 2.61
C ARG A 46 11.93 -4.55 1.35
N ARG A 47 12.69 -5.43 0.71
CA ARG A 47 13.44 -5.12 -0.51
C ARG A 47 12.51 -4.71 -1.65
N ILE A 48 11.34 -5.36 -1.75
CA ILE A 48 10.30 -4.99 -2.72
C ILE A 48 9.78 -3.58 -2.45
N VAL A 49 9.47 -3.25 -1.18
CA VAL A 49 9.00 -1.90 -0.80
C VAL A 49 10.07 -0.84 -1.03
N GLU A 50 11.34 -1.13 -0.74
CA GLU A 50 12.47 -0.24 -1.01
C GLU A 50 12.65 0.00 -2.53
N GLY A 51 12.52 -1.05 -3.35
CA GLY A 51 12.55 -0.93 -4.81
C GLY A 51 11.41 -0.07 -5.36
N GLN A 52 10.19 -0.27 -4.87
CA GLN A 52 9.03 0.55 -5.24
C GLN A 52 9.20 2.01 -4.82
N HIS A 53 9.74 2.26 -3.63
CA HIS A 53 10.06 3.61 -3.17
C HIS A 53 11.06 4.33 -4.10
N ALA A 54 12.10 3.62 -4.58
CA ALA A 54 13.04 4.17 -5.54
C ALA A 54 12.39 4.48 -6.89
N LEU A 55 11.55 3.57 -7.41
CA LEU A 55 10.81 3.78 -8.67
C LEU A 55 9.83 4.96 -8.58
N ALA A 56 9.10 5.08 -7.47
CA ALA A 56 8.18 6.19 -7.21
C ALA A 56 8.88 7.55 -7.19
N ALA A 57 10.13 7.60 -6.71
CA ALA A 57 10.94 8.82 -6.73
C ALA A 57 11.50 9.14 -8.12
N ALA A 58 11.87 8.11 -8.89
CA ALA A 58 12.43 8.26 -10.24
C ALA A 58 11.37 8.60 -11.31
N ASP A 59 10.12 8.17 -11.11
CA ASP A 59 9.03 8.35 -12.05
C ASP A 59 7.76 8.89 -11.35
N PRO A 60 7.77 10.17 -10.95
CA PRO A 60 6.66 10.77 -10.22
C PRO A 60 5.36 10.85 -11.05
N GLY A 61 5.46 10.86 -12.39
CA GLY A 61 4.31 10.87 -13.29
C GLY A 61 3.50 9.59 -13.24
N ASN A 62 4.14 8.45 -12.98
CA ASN A 62 3.51 7.13 -12.90
C ASN A 62 3.51 6.57 -11.47
N HIS A 63 3.61 7.42 -10.46
CA HIS A 63 3.70 7.03 -9.06
C HIS A 63 2.62 6.00 -8.62
N LEU A 64 1.42 6.04 -9.18
CA LEU A 64 0.34 5.11 -8.86
C LEU A 64 0.66 3.64 -9.21
N PHE A 65 1.55 3.42 -10.18
CA PHE A 65 2.06 2.10 -10.56
C PHE A 65 3.28 1.68 -9.74
N HIS A 66 3.96 2.64 -9.12
CA HIS A 66 5.19 2.44 -8.36
C HIS A 66 4.97 2.52 -6.84
N THR A 67 3.75 2.27 -6.38
CA THR A 67 3.41 2.40 -4.96
C THR A 67 2.59 1.25 -4.43
N PHE A 68 2.57 1.17 -3.11
CA PHE A 68 1.62 0.34 -2.37
C PHE A 68 0.36 1.14 -2.06
N TRP A 69 -0.76 0.44 -2.24
CA TRP A 69 -2.09 0.85 -1.92
C TRP A 69 -2.49 0.18 -0.61
N PHE A 70 -2.63 0.97 0.45
CA PHE A 70 -3.13 0.47 1.73
C PHE A 70 -4.64 0.27 1.67
N LEU A 71 -5.07 -0.91 2.10
CA LEU A 71 -6.48 -1.26 2.28
C LEU A 71 -6.83 -0.98 3.73
N ILE A 72 -7.48 0.14 4.01
CA ILE A 72 -7.79 0.59 5.38
C ILE A 72 -9.27 0.37 5.65
N LEU A 73 -9.62 -0.36 6.70
CA LEU A 73 -11.01 -0.51 7.14
C LEU A 73 -11.58 0.84 7.55
N ARG A 74 -12.77 1.17 7.04
CA ARG A 74 -13.49 2.37 7.45
C ARG A 74 -13.84 2.34 8.94
N ASP A 75 -14.23 1.16 9.42
CA ASP A 75 -14.47 0.95 10.83
C ASP A 75 -13.13 0.71 11.56
N GLY A 76 -12.87 1.54 12.56
CA GLY A 76 -11.68 1.48 13.39
C GLY A 76 -10.34 1.80 12.70
N GLY A 77 -10.30 2.08 11.39
CA GLY A 77 -9.09 2.56 10.70
C GLY A 77 -7.94 1.54 10.64
N ALA A 78 -8.19 0.25 10.85
CA ALA A 78 -7.14 -0.76 10.81
C ALA A 78 -6.71 -1.06 9.37
N VAL A 79 -5.41 -1.21 9.13
CA VAL A 79 -4.90 -1.65 7.83
C VAL A 79 -5.15 -3.14 7.65
N ALA A 80 -6.00 -3.47 6.68
CA ALA A 80 -6.40 -4.83 6.34
C ALA A 80 -5.42 -5.55 5.42
N GLY A 81 -4.54 -4.81 4.76
CA GLY A 81 -3.61 -5.34 3.78
C GLY A 81 -3.08 -4.26 2.85
N SER A 82 -2.39 -4.71 1.81
CA SER A 82 -1.88 -3.84 0.76
C SER A 82 -2.00 -4.49 -0.62
N ALA A 83 -2.04 -3.65 -1.64
CA ALA A 83 -1.92 -4.04 -3.04
C ALA A 83 -0.87 -3.18 -3.72
N CYS A 84 -0.28 -3.64 -4.81
CA CYS A 84 0.62 -2.85 -5.65
C CYS A 84 0.53 -3.32 -7.09
N PHE A 85 0.84 -2.44 -8.03
CA PHE A 85 1.13 -2.86 -9.39
C PHE A 85 2.57 -3.38 -9.45
N LYS A 86 2.83 -4.36 -10.31
CA LYS A 86 4.19 -4.84 -10.57
C LYS A 86 4.92 -4.04 -11.65
N GLY A 87 4.34 -2.92 -12.08
CA GLY A 87 4.86 -2.01 -13.08
C GLY A 87 3.75 -1.21 -13.75
N ALA A 88 4.15 -0.29 -14.63
CA ALA A 88 3.23 0.40 -15.52
C ALA A 88 2.60 -0.59 -16.53
N ALA A 89 1.55 -0.14 -17.21
CA ALA A 89 0.91 -0.94 -18.23
C ALA A 89 1.88 -1.31 -19.37
N ASP A 90 1.76 -2.54 -19.88
CA ASP A 90 2.49 -2.96 -21.08
C ASP A 90 1.95 -2.28 -22.35
N ALA A 91 2.54 -2.61 -23.51
CA ALA A 91 2.15 -2.03 -24.80
C ALA A 91 0.68 -2.32 -25.18
N ASP A 92 0.07 -3.36 -24.61
CA ASP A 92 -1.33 -3.73 -24.82
C ASP A 92 -2.25 -3.12 -23.73
N GLY A 93 -1.71 -2.31 -22.82
CA GLY A 93 -2.45 -1.69 -21.72
C GLY A 93 -2.72 -2.63 -20.54
N ARG A 94 -2.06 -3.79 -20.46
CA ARG A 94 -2.26 -4.75 -19.36
C ARG A 94 -1.37 -4.43 -18.17
N VAL A 95 -1.88 -4.72 -16.98
CA VAL A 95 -1.17 -4.53 -15.70
C VAL A 95 -1.28 -5.77 -14.84
N GLU A 96 -0.25 -6.02 -14.03
CA GLU A 96 -0.29 -7.06 -13.00
C GLU A 96 -0.38 -6.41 -11.62
N ILE A 97 -1.25 -6.96 -10.76
CA ILE A 97 -1.44 -6.51 -9.38
C ILE A 97 -1.05 -7.64 -8.43
N GLY A 98 -0.22 -7.34 -7.44
CA GLY A 98 -0.02 -8.16 -6.26
C GLY A 98 -0.86 -7.63 -5.09
N TYR A 99 -1.41 -8.51 -4.26
CA TYR A 99 -2.09 -8.10 -3.03
C TYR A 99 -1.88 -9.10 -1.89
N GLY A 100 -1.95 -8.60 -0.67
CA GLY A 100 -1.85 -9.37 0.56
C GLY A 100 -2.82 -8.82 1.61
N LEU A 101 -3.49 -9.73 2.31
CA LEU A 101 -4.38 -9.42 3.42
C LEU A 101 -3.79 -9.93 4.74
N GLU A 102 -4.03 -9.16 5.80
CA GLU A 102 -3.74 -9.56 7.17
C GLU A 102 -4.53 -10.82 7.53
N LYS A 103 -3.88 -11.75 8.24
CA LYS A 103 -4.43 -13.10 8.53
C LYS A 103 -5.86 -13.10 9.11
N PRO A 104 -6.26 -12.20 10.02
CA PRO A 104 -7.61 -12.20 10.59
C PRO A 104 -8.73 -11.80 9.61
N LEU A 105 -8.37 -11.31 8.42
CA LEU A 105 -9.31 -10.71 7.47
C LEU A 105 -9.44 -11.49 6.17
N LYS A 106 -8.66 -12.57 5.99
CA LYS A 106 -8.84 -13.50 4.87
C LYS A 106 -10.20 -14.20 5.01
N ASN A 107 -11.02 -14.15 3.95
CA ASN A 107 -12.34 -14.79 3.82
C ASN A 107 -13.48 -14.22 4.69
N ARG A 108 -13.42 -12.95 5.11
CA ARG A 108 -14.60 -12.28 5.69
C ARG A 108 -15.66 -11.99 4.62
N VAL A 109 -16.58 -12.94 4.45
CA VAL A 109 -17.88 -12.73 3.82
C VAL A 109 -18.80 -12.16 4.90
N THR A 110 -19.26 -10.93 4.70
CA THR A 110 -20.39 -10.36 5.47
C THR A 110 -21.68 -10.85 4.85
#